data_AF-A0A7V0XP75-F1
#
_entry.id   AF-A0A7V0XP75-F1
#
_cell.length_a   1.000
_cell.length_b   1.000
_cell.length_c   1.000
_cell.angle_alpha   90.00
_cell.angle_beta   90.00
_cell.angle_gamma   90.00
#
_symmetry.space_group_name_H-M   'P 1'
#
loop_
_entity.id
_entity.type
_entity.pdbx_description
1 polymer ?
#
loop_
_entity_poly.entity_id
_entity_poly.type
_entity_poly.pdbx_seq_one_letter_code
_entity_poly.pdbx_strand_id
1 'polypeptide(L)'
;MEKYSIDALLNGLGKRDPVILNHIYDEYYPWVEKHVLNNSGTEDDAGDIFQETLVILFRKRKEGTLQISTSFRNYLIGTAKMLWLKELRRRRRSPVVSAEVTDE
;
A
#
# COMPACT_ATOMS: atom_id res chain seq x y z
N MET A 1 -18.86 -12.72 1.72
CA MET A 1 -19.17 -11.45 2.40
C MET A 1 -17.90 -10.99 3.10
N GLU A 2 -17.59 -9.69 3.08
CA GLU A 2 -16.49 -9.15 3.89
C GLU A 2 -16.75 -9.43 5.37
N LYS A 3 -15.73 -9.92 6.08
CA LYS A 3 -15.85 -10.37 7.48
C LYS A 3 -16.15 -9.21 8.44
N TYR A 4 -15.70 -8.01 8.10
CA TYR A 4 -15.86 -6.81 8.92
C TYR A 4 -16.48 -5.68 8.09
N SER A 5 -17.25 -4.81 8.75
CA SER A 5 -17.70 -3.56 8.14
C SER A 5 -16.53 -2.60 7.93
N ILE A 6 -16.70 -1.61 7.04
CA ILE A 6 -15.70 -0.55 6.81
C ILE A 6 -15.35 0.15 8.14
N ASP A 7 -16.34 0.50 8.95
CA ASP A 7 -16.10 1.15 10.24
C ASP A 7 -15.30 0.27 11.21
N ALA A 8 -15.55 -1.04 11.23
CA ALA A 8 -14.79 -1.96 12.05
C ALA A 8 -13.32 -2.04 11.59
N LEU A 9 -13.07 -2.11 10.28
CA LEU A 9 -11.72 -2.09 9.71
C LEU A 9 -10.98 -0.79 10.05
N LEU A 10 -11.64 0.37 9.88
CA LEU A 10 -11.04 1.67 10.15
C LEU A 10 -10.78 1.91 11.64
N ASN A 11 -11.70 1.47 12.51
CA ASN A 11 -11.50 1.54 13.96
C ASN A 11 -10.38 0.62 14.43
N GLY A 12 -10.32 -0.61 13.91
CA GLY A 12 -9.23 -1.54 14.21
C GLY A 12 -7.88 -1.02 13.75
N LEU A 13 -7.80 -0.49 12.53
CA LEU A 13 -6.59 0.17 12.02
C LEU A 13 -6.16 1.33 12.93
N GLY A 14 -7.09 2.21 13.31
CA GLY A 14 -6.83 3.33 14.21
C GLY A 14 -6.35 2.92 15.61
N LYS A 15 -6.81 1.77 16.11
CA LYS A 15 -6.40 1.19 17.40
C LYS A 15 -5.18 0.28 17.31
N ARG A 16 -4.66 0.04 16.11
CA ARG A 16 -3.61 -0.96 15.83
C ARG A 16 -4.00 -2.35 16.35
N ASP A 17 -5.26 -2.70 16.20
CA ASP A 17 -5.79 -4.01 16.60
C ASP A 17 -5.13 -5.11 15.75
N PRO A 18 -4.36 -6.04 16.35
CA PRO A 18 -3.63 -7.06 15.60
C PRO A 18 -4.56 -8.00 14.82
N VAL A 19 -5.79 -8.25 15.30
CA VAL A 19 -6.75 -9.11 14.61
C VAL A 19 -7.23 -8.47 13.31
N ILE A 20 -7.49 -7.16 13.35
CA ILE A 20 -7.92 -6.39 12.19
C ILE A 20 -6.75 -6.19 11.21
N LEU A 21 -5.55 -5.89 11.72
CA LEU A 21 -4.36 -5.73 10.88
C LEU A 21 -4.01 -7.02 10.13
N ASN A 22 -4.03 -8.18 10.81
CA ASN A 22 -3.80 -9.48 10.18
C ASN A 22 -4.87 -9.76 9.12
N HIS A 23 -6.14 -9.51 9.43
CA HIS A 23 -7.21 -9.68 8.44
C HIS A 23 -7.02 -8.77 7.21
N ILE A 24 -6.65 -7.50 7.42
CA ILE A 24 -6.38 -6.56 6.32
C ILE A 24 -5.22 -7.06 5.46
N TYR A 25 -4.16 -7.57 6.09
CA TYR A 25 -3.02 -8.15 5.39
C TYR A 25 -3.47 -9.37 4.55
N ASP A 26 -4.06 -10.37 5.17
CA ASP A 26 -4.47 -11.62 4.51
C ASP A 26 -5.45 -11.38 3.35
N GLU A 27 -6.39 -10.46 3.50
CA GLU A 27 -7.47 -10.23 2.54
C GLU A 27 -7.05 -9.34 1.36
N TYR A 28 -6.15 -8.37 1.60
CA TYR A 28 -5.89 -7.29 0.64
C TYR A 28 -4.45 -7.23 0.12
N TYR A 29 -3.46 -7.74 0.85
CA TYR A 29 -2.06 -7.76 0.40
C TYR A 29 -1.88 -8.48 -0.95
N PRO A 30 -2.47 -9.68 -1.19
CA PRO A 30 -2.27 -10.39 -2.47
C PRO A 30 -2.70 -9.58 -3.71
N TRP A 31 -3.66 -8.67 -3.55
CA TRP A 31 -4.10 -7.78 -4.64
C TRP A 31 -3.10 -6.67 -4.93
N VAL A 32 -2.46 -6.13 -3.89
CA VAL A 32 -1.42 -5.11 -4.01
C VAL A 32 -0.16 -5.73 -4.59
N GLU A 33 0.27 -6.87 -4.06
CA GLU A 33 1.40 -7.66 -4.55
C GLU A 33 1.24 -7.99 -6.03
N LYS A 34 0.13 -8.62 -6.41
CA LYS A 34 -0.16 -8.91 -7.83
C LYS A 34 -0.10 -7.65 -8.70
N HIS A 35 -0.59 -6.51 -8.21
CA HIS A 35 -0.52 -5.28 -8.99
C HIS A 35 0.93 -4.81 -9.17
N VAL A 36 1.70 -4.73 -8.09
CA VAL A 36 3.09 -4.26 -8.11
C VAL A 36 3.98 -5.15 -8.97
N LEU A 37 3.91 -6.48 -8.80
CA LEU A 37 4.66 -7.46 -9.60
C LEU A 37 4.34 -7.34 -11.09
N ASN A 38 3.05 -7.19 -11.45
CA ASN A 38 2.64 -6.99 -12.85
C ASN A 38 3.06 -5.63 -13.43
N ASN A 39 3.57 -4.71 -12.61
CA ASN A 39 3.92 -3.35 -13.00
C ASN A 39 5.38 -3.01 -12.68
N SER A 40 6.29 -3.94 -12.96
CA SER A 40 7.76 -3.76 -12.86
C SER A 40 8.28 -3.56 -11.43
N GLY A 41 7.60 -4.11 -10.43
CA GLY A 41 8.05 -4.12 -9.04
C GLY A 41 8.42 -5.52 -8.54
N THR A 42 8.91 -5.58 -7.31
CA THR A 42 9.26 -6.81 -6.58
C THR A 42 8.27 -7.10 -5.43
N GLU A 43 8.43 -8.25 -4.76
CA GLU A 43 7.68 -8.57 -3.54
C GLU A 43 8.00 -7.57 -2.40
N ASP A 44 9.28 -7.19 -2.27
CA ASP A 44 9.71 -6.16 -1.31
C ASP A 44 9.03 -4.82 -1.61
N ASP A 45 8.98 -4.41 -2.89
CA ASP A 45 8.26 -3.20 -3.31
C ASP A 45 6.77 -3.28 -2.93
N ALA A 46 6.15 -4.46 -3.08
CA ALA A 46 4.76 -4.66 -2.69
C ALA A 46 4.57 -4.54 -1.18
N GLY A 47 5.48 -5.09 -0.39
CA GLY A 47 5.53 -4.93 1.06
C GLY A 47 5.57 -3.46 1.46
N ASP A 48 6.51 -2.71 0.90
CA ASP A 48 6.69 -1.29 1.19
C ASP A 48 5.46 -0.45 0.80
N ILE A 49 4.92 -0.66 -0.40
CA ILE A 49 3.73 0.03 -0.89
C ILE A 49 2.50 -0.28 -0.02
N PHE A 50 2.34 -1.53 0.41
CA PHE A 50 1.25 -1.92 1.28
C PHE A 50 1.35 -1.25 2.64
N GLN A 51 2.54 -1.26 3.26
CA GLN A 51 2.77 -0.59 4.55
C GLN A 51 2.54 0.93 4.45
N GLU A 52 3.05 1.59 3.40
CA GLU A 52 2.82 3.02 3.18
C GLU A 52 1.32 3.32 2.99
N THR A 53 0.60 2.45 2.28
CA THR A 53 -0.86 2.54 2.14
C THR A 53 -1.55 2.52 3.49
N LEU A 54 -1.22 1.56 4.37
CA LEU A 54 -1.80 1.46 5.72
C LEU A 54 -1.49 2.69 6.56
N VAL A 55 -0.26 3.22 6.49
CA VAL A 55 0.14 4.44 7.19
C VAL A 55 -0.68 5.65 6.74
N ILE A 56 -0.93 5.79 5.43
CA ILE A 56 -1.77 6.87 4.89
C ILE A 56 -3.21 6.75 5.38
N LEU A 57 -3.80 5.56 5.31
CA LEU A 57 -5.17 5.32 5.78
C LEU A 57 -5.28 5.60 7.29
N PHE A 58 -4.30 5.15 8.08
CA PHE A 58 -4.23 5.42 9.53
C PHE A 58 -4.20 6.93 9.83
N ARG A 59 -3.34 7.69 9.14
CA ARG A 59 -3.24 9.15 9.32
C ARG A 59 -4.54 9.86 8.97
N LYS A 60 -5.11 9.57 7.79
CA LYS A 60 -6.40 10.14 7.37
C LYS A 60 -7.53 9.80 8.34
N ARG A 61 -7.54 8.58 8.89
CA ARG A 61 -8.53 8.19 9.91
C ARG A 61 -8.36 9.01 11.19
N LYS A 62 -7.12 9.15 11.67
CA LYS A 62 -6.80 9.94 12.88
C LYS A 62 -7.15 11.41 12.72
N GLU A 63 -6.97 11.96 11.52
CA GLU A 63 -7.31 13.35 11.17
C GLU A 63 -8.81 13.56 10.90
N GLY A 64 -9.62 12.49 10.82
CA GLY A 64 -11.05 12.57 10.48
C GLY A 64 -11.32 12.92 9.01
N THR A 65 -10.29 12.91 8.15
CA THR A 65 -10.39 13.27 6.72
C THR A 65 -10.66 12.07 5.81
N LEU A 66 -10.69 10.86 6.37
CA LEU A 66 -10.94 9.64 5.62
C LEU A 66 -12.42 9.50 5.26
N GLN A 67 -12.74 9.71 3.99
CA GLN A 67 -14.07 9.47 3.41
C GLN A 67 -13.97 8.35 2.37
N ILE A 68 -14.71 7.26 2.59
CA ILE A 68 -14.77 6.13 1.67
C ILE A 68 -16.18 6.03 1.10
N SER A 69 -16.35 6.42 -0.16
CA SER A 69 -17.62 6.29 -0.90
C SER A 69 -17.69 5.00 -1.72
N THR A 70 -16.63 4.18 -1.70
CA THR A 70 -16.51 2.88 -2.39
C THR A 70 -16.37 1.75 -1.37
N SER A 71 -16.02 0.54 -1.79
CA SER A 71 -15.62 -0.51 -0.83
C SER A 71 -14.24 -0.21 -0.22
N PHE A 72 -13.99 -0.71 0.98
CA PHE A 72 -12.67 -0.60 1.61
C PHE A 72 -11.56 -1.18 0.71
N ARG A 73 -11.83 -2.34 0.10
CA ARG A 73 -10.94 -2.97 -0.89
C ARG A 73 -10.55 -2.00 -2.00
N ASN A 74 -11.53 -1.37 -2.65
CA ASN A 74 -11.26 -0.49 -3.78
C ASN A 74 -10.47 0.75 -3.36
N TYR A 75 -10.77 1.31 -2.19
CA TYR A 75 -10.04 2.45 -1.65
C TYR A 75 -8.58 2.11 -1.36
N LEU A 76 -8.33 0.97 -0.68
CA LEU A 76 -7.00 0.50 -0.33
C LEU A 76 -6.18 0.20 -1.59
N ILE A 77 -6.72 -0.61 -2.51
CA ILE A 77 -6.03 -0.95 -3.76
C ILE A 77 -5.80 0.30 -4.61
N GLY A 78 -6.75 1.23 -4.68
CA GLY A 78 -6.59 2.49 -5.41
C GLY A 78 -5.47 3.36 -4.83
N THR A 79 -5.37 3.43 -3.51
CA THR A 79 -4.29 4.15 -2.82
C THR A 79 -2.93 3.52 -3.13
N ALA A 80 -2.82 2.19 -3.01
CA ALA A 80 -1.60 1.45 -3.31
C ALA A 80 -1.15 1.63 -4.78
N LYS A 81 -2.09 1.54 -5.74
CA LYS A 81 -1.82 1.80 -7.17
C LYS A 81 -1.26 3.20 -7.40
N MET A 82 -1.82 4.21 -6.75
CA MET A 82 -1.35 5.59 -6.88
C MET A 82 0.07 5.76 -6.33
N LEU A 83 0.38 5.14 -5.19
CA LEU A 83 1.72 5.14 -4.61
C LEU A 83 2.72 4.44 -5.53
N TRP A 84 2.37 3.28 -6.07
CA TRP A 84 3.25 2.57 -6.99
C TRP A 84 3.54 3.36 -8.27
N LEU A 85 2.53 3.99 -8.85
CA LEU A 85 2.73 4.88 -10.01
C LEU A 85 3.63 6.08 -9.67
N LYS A 86 3.56 6.61 -8.44
CA LYS A 86 4.46 7.66 -7.97
C LYS A 86 5.89 7.14 -7.84
N GLU A 87 6.07 5.94 -7.32
CA GLU A 87 7.35 5.27 -7.17
C GLU A 87 8.00 4.98 -8.54
N LEU A 88 7.25 4.44 -9.50
CA LEU A 88 7.73 4.25 -10.88
C LEU A 88 8.20 5.56 -11.52
N ARG A 89 7.47 6.67 -11.32
CA ARG A 89 7.90 7.99 -11.79
C ARG A 89 9.19 8.46 -11.11
N ARG A 90 9.38 8.14 -9.82
CA ARG A 90 10.61 8.45 -9.08
C ARG A 90 11.79 7.66 -9.65
N ARG A 91 11.66 6.35 -9.83
CA ARG A 91 12.69 5.48 -10.41
C ARG A 91 13.13 5.93 -11.80
N ARG A 92 12.18 6.31 -12.65
CA ARG A 92 12.50 6.84 -14.00
C ARG A 92 13.31 8.14 -13.98
N ARG A 93 13.19 8.96 -12.93
CA ARG A 93 13.92 10.24 -12.78
C ARG A 93 15.27 10.09 -12.10
N SER A 94 15.54 8.96 -11.46
CA SER A 94 16.85 8.60 -10.90
C SER A 94 17.48 7.51 -11.76
N PRO A 95 18.09 7.84 -12.92
CA PRO A 95 19.03 6.92 -13.53
C PRO A 95 20.18 6.77 -12.54
N VAL A 96 20.29 5.60 -11.92
CA VAL A 96 21.51 5.24 -11.19
C VAL A 96 22.62 5.28 -12.23
N VAL A 97 23.57 6.20 -12.03
CA VAL A 97 24.81 6.25 -12.79
C VAL A 97 25.61 5.03 -12.33
N SER A 98 25.54 3.93 -13.08
CA SER A 98 26.45 2.81 -12.90
C SER A 98 27.81 3.24 -13.44
N ALA A 99 28.60 3.94 -12.62
CA ALA A 99 30.03 4.07 -12.86
C ALA A 99 30.68 2.79 -12.33
N GLU A 100 30.76 1.76 -13.18
CA GLU A 100 31.78 0.75 -13.03
C GLU A 100 33.11 1.42 -13.36
N VAL A 101 33.87 1.79 -12.33
CA VAL A 101 35.29 2.11 -12.47
C VAL A 101 36.02 0.77 -12.47
N THR A 102 36.31 0.26 -13.66
CA THR A 102 37.33 -0.78 -13.84
C THR A 102 38.69 -0.08 -13.81
N ASP A 103 39.43 -0.20 -12.71
CA ASP A 103 40.86 0.12 -12.69
C ASP A 103 41.64 -1.21 -12.83
N GLU A 104 42.33 -1.35 -13.97
CA GLU A 104 43.51 -2.23 -14.15
C GLU A 104 44.74 -1.65 -13.44
#